data_AF-J0PX22-F1
#
_entry.id   AF-J0PX22-F1
#
_cell.length_a   1.000
_cell.length_b   1.000
_cell.length_c   1.000
_cell.angle_alpha   90.00
_cell.angle_beta   90.00
_cell.angle_gamma   90.00
#
_symmetry.space_group_name_H-M   'P 1'
#
loop_
_entity.id
_entity.type
_entity.pdbx_description
1 polymer ?
#
loop_
_entity_poly.entity_id
_entity_poly.type
_entity_poly.pdbx_seq_one_letter_code
_entity_poly.pdbx_strand_id
1 'polypeptide(L)'
;MWRVEKLLSMNNVGLFFTQPFIAVFSTLSFGHQLGYNNILPLYIVLMFFAPFALYLSCKQKWLLLSGSFMLYLICGFYEIAPPSYPIQGKWFLNPLSWQFLFVIGLTITLFLKQGKTIAFQPFWVVVATVYLLLSLLWVRLNWWGVLGWLGWTSPLINFNKTFLSLPRLLHIIALSALILFLPRLHNWFHVSEKNPLAILGKHSLPVFVTGTVFAMFGQVLKTIMTGTFFSDSFLIISGIALQFGVAYYCEKRRSLQQFSSRKLIRL
;
A
#
# COMPACT_ATOMS: atom_id res chain seq x y z
N MET A 1 14.47 30.24 -7.78
CA MET A 1 13.40 30.33 -6.75
C MET A 1 12.24 29.37 -7.04
N TRP A 2 11.49 29.53 -8.13
CA TRP A 2 10.27 28.74 -8.43
C TRP A 2 10.41 27.20 -8.40
N ARG A 3 11.54 26.63 -8.86
CA ARG A 3 11.76 25.17 -8.86
C ARG A 3 11.86 24.57 -7.45
N VAL A 4 12.42 25.33 -6.50
CA VAL A 4 12.63 24.86 -5.12
C VAL A 4 11.32 24.91 -4.35
N GLU A 5 10.57 26.01 -4.44
CA GLU A 5 9.24 26.14 -3.82
C GLU A 5 8.26 25.06 -4.31
N LYS A 6 8.32 24.73 -5.61
CA LYS A 6 7.55 23.63 -6.18
C LYS A 6 7.95 22.28 -5.58
N LEU A 7 9.23 22.00 -5.37
CA LEU A 7 9.67 20.76 -4.70
C LEU A 7 9.25 20.72 -3.23
N LEU A 8 9.36 21.84 -2.52
CA LEU A 8 9.02 21.94 -1.10
C LEU A 8 7.51 21.70 -0.87
N SER A 9 6.67 22.25 -1.74
CA SER A 9 5.21 22.06 -1.71
C SER A 9 4.81 20.65 -2.17
N MET A 10 5.38 20.13 -3.26
CA MET A 10 5.08 18.79 -3.77
C MET A 10 5.38 17.69 -2.74
N ASN A 11 6.48 17.81 -1.98
CA ASN A 11 6.87 16.81 -0.98
C ASN A 11 6.33 17.12 0.42
N ASN A 12 5.62 18.24 0.61
CA ASN A 12 5.15 18.73 1.90
C ASN A 12 6.30 18.84 2.94
N VAL A 13 7.46 19.33 2.52
CA VAL A 13 8.66 19.48 3.37
C VAL A 13 8.89 20.93 3.82
N GLY A 14 8.11 21.89 3.31
CA GLY A 14 8.24 23.31 3.66
C GLY A 14 8.19 23.58 5.17
N LEU A 15 7.41 22.80 5.93
CA LEU A 15 7.30 22.94 7.38
C LEU A 15 8.63 22.70 8.11
N PHE A 16 9.52 21.87 7.58
CA PHE A 16 10.84 21.64 8.18
C PHE A 16 11.75 22.87 8.12
N PHE A 17 11.52 23.77 7.17
CA PHE A 17 12.29 25.01 7.02
C PHE A 17 11.69 26.16 7.82
N THR A 18 10.37 26.21 7.96
CA THR A 18 9.69 27.29 8.69
C THR A 18 9.55 27.01 10.19
N GLN A 19 9.23 25.78 10.56
CA GLN A 19 8.93 25.38 11.94
C GLN A 19 9.45 23.95 12.23
N PRO A 20 10.78 23.75 12.36
CA PRO A 20 11.40 22.42 12.41
C PRO A 20 10.93 21.56 13.60
N PHE A 21 10.79 22.14 14.80
CA PHE A 21 10.30 21.41 15.96
C PHE A 21 8.88 20.88 15.74
N ILE A 22 7.99 21.74 15.25
CA ILE A 22 6.61 21.37 14.94
C ILE A 22 6.58 20.29 13.86
N ALA A 23 7.40 20.42 12.81
CA ALA A 23 7.50 19.42 11.74
C ALA A 23 7.92 18.04 12.26
N VAL A 24 8.92 17.97 13.14
CA VAL A 24 9.38 16.72 13.74
C VAL A 24 8.29 16.10 14.61
N PHE A 25 7.70 16.87 15.54
CA PHE A 25 6.65 16.35 16.42
C PHE A 25 5.39 15.91 15.66
N SER A 26 4.96 16.68 14.67
CA SER A 26 3.81 16.32 13.85
C SER A 26 4.09 15.14 12.92
N THR A 27 5.34 14.91 12.50
CA THR A 27 5.73 13.70 11.79
C THR A 27 5.71 12.48 12.71
N LEU A 28 6.23 12.61 13.93
CA LEU A 28 6.22 11.53 14.94
C LEU A 28 4.81 11.16 15.40
N SER A 29 3.91 12.13 15.50
CA SER A 29 2.49 11.89 15.78
C SER A 29 1.69 11.41 14.55
N PHE A 30 2.37 11.19 13.42
CA PHE A 30 1.80 10.78 12.13
C PHE A 30 0.82 11.79 11.49
N GLY A 31 0.63 12.97 12.08
CA GLY A 31 -0.18 14.04 11.51
C GLY A 31 0.43 14.61 10.22
N HIS A 32 1.76 14.73 10.19
CA HIS A 32 2.54 15.24 9.05
C HIS A 32 2.81 14.16 8.02
N GLN A 33 2.00 14.18 6.97
CA GLN A 33 2.12 13.26 5.84
C GLN A 33 3.04 13.84 4.78
N LEU A 34 4.27 13.33 4.76
CA LEU A 34 5.25 13.59 3.71
C LEU A 34 4.83 12.94 2.40
N GLY A 35 5.00 13.64 1.27
CA GLY A 35 4.41 13.28 -0.03
C GLY A 35 4.49 11.78 -0.39
N TYR A 36 5.71 11.26 -0.60
CA TYR A 36 5.92 9.84 -0.96
C TYR A 36 5.76 8.86 0.22
N ASN A 37 5.74 9.37 1.45
CA ASN A 37 5.76 8.58 2.69
C ASN A 37 4.39 8.51 3.38
N ASN A 38 3.35 9.10 2.79
CA ASN A 38 2.00 9.16 3.33
C ASN A 38 1.33 7.79 3.53
N ILE A 39 1.91 6.73 2.95
CA ILE A 39 1.49 5.34 3.17
C ILE A 39 2.07 4.74 4.46
N LEU A 40 3.22 5.23 4.96
CA LEU A 40 3.89 4.68 6.14
C LEU A 40 3.03 4.74 7.41
N PRO A 41 2.37 5.87 7.74
CA PRO A 41 1.48 5.93 8.90
C PRO A 41 0.41 4.83 8.89
N LEU A 42 -0.19 4.59 7.73
CA LEU A 42 -1.18 3.52 7.56
C LEU A 42 -0.56 2.16 7.92
N TYR A 43 0.60 1.82 7.35
CA TYR A 43 1.28 0.56 7.63
C TYR A 43 1.59 0.39 9.11
N ILE A 44 2.09 1.44 9.76
CA ILE A 44 2.42 1.39 11.18
C ILE A 44 1.16 1.08 12.01
N VAL A 45 0.07 1.81 11.79
CA VAL A 45 -1.19 1.59 12.51
C VAL A 45 -1.73 0.17 12.27
N LEU A 46 -1.72 -0.31 11.02
CA LEU A 46 -2.19 -1.66 10.71
C LEU A 46 -1.29 -2.75 11.33
N MET A 47 0.02 -2.54 11.39
CA MET A 47 0.94 -3.47 12.03
C MET A 47 0.79 -3.48 13.56
N PHE A 48 0.48 -2.34 14.18
CA PHE A 48 0.08 -2.29 15.59
C PHE A 48 -1.25 -3.00 15.85
N PHE A 49 -2.19 -2.91 14.91
CA PHE A 49 -3.47 -3.61 14.96
C PHE A 49 -3.34 -5.13 14.69
N ALA A 50 -2.30 -5.56 13.96
CA ALA A 50 -2.15 -6.93 13.49
C ALA A 50 -2.18 -8.00 14.60
N PRO A 51 -1.51 -7.86 15.76
CA PRO A 51 -1.58 -8.86 16.83
C PRO A 51 -3.01 -9.08 17.34
N PHE A 52 -3.78 -8.00 17.51
CA PHE A 52 -5.18 -8.07 17.90
C PHE A 52 -6.03 -8.75 16.82
N ALA A 53 -5.85 -8.36 15.56
CA ALA A 53 -6.56 -8.97 14.43
C ALA A 53 -6.23 -10.47 14.29
N LEU A 54 -4.97 -10.86 14.46
CA LEU A 54 -4.53 -12.27 14.46
C LEU A 54 -5.18 -13.05 15.61
N TYR A 55 -5.16 -12.51 16.83
CA TYR A 55 -5.79 -13.11 18.00
C TYR A 55 -7.29 -13.35 17.76
N LEU A 56 -8.00 -12.31 17.31
CA LEU A 56 -9.44 -12.40 17.07
C LEU A 56 -9.78 -13.30 15.88
N SER A 57 -8.97 -13.31 14.82
CA SER A 57 -9.17 -14.19 13.66
C SER A 57 -9.05 -15.67 14.03
N CYS A 58 -8.23 -16.01 15.01
CA CYS A 58 -8.09 -17.39 15.50
C CYS A 58 -9.25 -17.82 16.40
N LYS A 59 -9.87 -16.89 17.14
CA LYS A 59 -10.97 -17.18 18.07
C LYS A 59 -12.35 -17.08 17.42
N GLN A 60 -12.63 -15.95 16.77
CA GLN A 60 -13.93 -15.61 16.21
C GLN A 60 -13.77 -14.79 14.92
N LYS A 61 -13.48 -15.49 13.80
CA LYS A 61 -13.31 -14.87 12.47
C LYS A 61 -14.48 -13.98 12.05
N TRP A 62 -15.72 -14.38 12.39
CA TRP A 62 -16.92 -13.65 12.03
C TRP A 62 -17.04 -12.33 12.78
N LEU A 63 -16.66 -12.30 14.05
CA LEU A 63 -16.68 -11.07 14.84
C LEU A 63 -15.66 -10.05 14.30
N LEU A 64 -14.46 -10.51 13.93
CA LEU A 64 -13.45 -9.65 13.31
C LEU A 64 -13.93 -9.07 11.98
N LEU A 65 -14.44 -9.91 11.07
CA LEU A 65 -14.90 -9.47 9.75
C LEU A 65 -16.10 -8.52 9.85
N SER A 66 -17.12 -8.87 10.64
CA SER A 66 -18.32 -8.05 10.79
C SER A 66 -17.99 -6.73 11.50
N GLY A 67 -17.20 -6.75 12.58
CA GLY A 67 -16.79 -5.53 13.28
C GLY A 67 -15.95 -4.61 12.40
N SER A 68 -15.01 -5.18 11.65
CA SER A 68 -14.18 -4.45 10.69
C SER A 68 -15.02 -3.86 9.54
N PHE A 69 -16.01 -4.59 9.04
CA PHE A 69 -16.93 -4.13 8.01
C PHE A 69 -17.83 -2.99 8.51
N MET A 70 -18.39 -3.11 9.72
CA MET A 70 -19.20 -2.05 10.33
C MET A 70 -18.37 -0.77 10.53
N LEU A 71 -17.15 -0.89 11.03
CA LEU A 71 -16.24 0.25 11.18
C LEU A 71 -15.94 0.90 9.82
N TYR A 72 -15.68 0.11 8.78
CA TYR A 72 -15.48 0.60 7.42
C TYR A 72 -16.68 1.40 6.90
N LEU A 73 -17.91 0.88 7.07
CA LEU A 73 -19.13 1.57 6.66
C LEU A 73 -19.33 2.87 7.43
N ILE A 74 -19.22 2.85 8.76
CA ILE A 74 -19.38 4.03 9.61
C ILE A 74 -18.37 5.11 9.21
N CYS A 75 -17.09 4.75 9.12
CA CYS A 75 -16.06 5.71 8.74
C CYS A 75 -16.24 6.25 7.32
N GLY A 76 -16.73 5.43 6.40
CA GLY A 76 -16.98 5.84 5.03
C GLY A 76 -18.19 6.76 4.85
N PHE A 77 -19.31 6.49 5.53
CA PHE A 77 -20.53 7.31 5.44
C PHE A 77 -20.44 8.61 6.24
N TYR A 78 -19.86 8.56 7.44
CA TYR A 78 -19.70 9.73 8.31
C TYR A 78 -18.35 10.43 8.12
N GLU A 79 -17.57 9.98 7.15
CA GLU A 79 -16.24 10.49 6.82
C GLU A 79 -15.28 10.59 8.01
N ILE A 80 -15.33 9.63 8.94
CA ILE A 80 -14.49 9.65 10.14
C ILE A 80 -13.08 9.20 9.78
N ALA A 81 -12.11 10.10 9.89
CA ALA A 81 -10.70 9.79 9.69
C ALA A 81 -9.81 10.66 10.60
N PRO A 82 -8.59 10.21 10.91
CA PRO A 82 -7.63 11.03 11.65
C PRO A 82 -7.31 12.34 10.91
N PRO A 83 -7.14 13.46 11.63
CA PRO A 83 -6.83 14.74 11.02
C PRO A 83 -5.38 14.77 10.50
N SER A 84 -5.16 15.42 9.36
CA SER A 84 -3.82 15.73 8.86
C SER A 84 -3.36 17.10 9.35
N TYR A 85 -2.06 17.25 9.55
CA TYR A 85 -1.40 18.51 9.90
C TYR A 85 -0.05 18.56 9.20
N PRO A 86 0.39 19.66 8.57
CA PRO A 86 -0.15 21.02 8.57
C PRO A 86 -1.22 21.24 7.50
N ILE A 87 -1.32 20.34 6.51
CA ILE A 87 -2.34 20.41 5.48
C ILE A 87 -3.68 20.12 6.14
N GLN A 88 -4.59 21.10 6.11
CA GLN A 88 -5.95 20.95 6.63
C GLN A 88 -6.66 19.80 5.90
N GLY A 89 -7.34 18.97 6.67
CA GLY A 89 -8.10 17.84 6.14
C GLY A 89 -7.88 16.57 6.95
N LYS A 90 -7.94 15.44 6.26
CA LYS A 90 -7.85 14.10 6.81
C LYS A 90 -6.61 13.42 6.28
N TRP A 91 -6.17 12.37 6.98
CA TRP A 91 -5.10 11.51 6.49
C TRP A 91 -5.36 11.05 5.06
N PHE A 92 -4.31 11.01 4.23
CA PHE A 92 -4.37 10.59 2.84
C PHE A 92 -4.91 9.16 2.68
N LEU A 93 -4.60 8.29 3.62
CA LEU A 93 -5.17 6.95 3.74
C LEU A 93 -5.71 6.79 5.15
N ASN A 94 -7.03 6.57 5.26
CA ASN A 94 -7.69 6.41 6.54
C ASN A 94 -7.47 4.99 7.09
N PRO A 95 -6.73 4.78 8.19
CA PRO A 95 -6.53 3.46 8.77
C PRO A 95 -7.85 2.78 9.16
N LEU A 96 -8.88 3.54 9.55
CA LEU A 96 -10.18 3.00 9.95
C LEU A 96 -10.97 2.38 8.78
N SER A 97 -10.76 2.89 7.57
CA SER A 97 -11.35 2.32 6.35
C SER A 97 -10.48 1.21 5.77
N TRP A 98 -9.17 1.45 5.66
CA TRP A 98 -8.22 0.53 5.03
C TRP A 98 -7.97 -0.74 5.85
N GLN A 99 -8.24 -0.72 7.16
CA GLN A 99 -8.16 -1.92 8.00
C GLN A 99 -9.09 -3.05 7.52
N PHE A 100 -10.21 -2.74 6.84
CA PHE A 100 -11.10 -3.80 6.36
C PHE A 100 -10.47 -4.65 5.27
N LEU A 101 -9.79 -4.03 4.30
CA LEU A 101 -9.01 -4.76 3.30
C LEU A 101 -7.88 -5.58 3.94
N PHE A 102 -7.22 -5.01 4.94
CA PHE A 102 -6.19 -5.72 5.71
C PHE A 102 -6.76 -6.96 6.41
N VAL A 103 -7.91 -6.84 7.08
CA VAL A 103 -8.60 -7.95 7.75
C VAL A 103 -9.01 -9.04 6.75
N ILE A 104 -9.59 -8.67 5.60
CA ILE A 104 -9.92 -9.62 4.53
C ILE A 104 -8.67 -10.40 4.10
N GLY A 105 -7.58 -9.70 3.78
CA GLY A 105 -6.33 -10.33 3.36
C GLY A 105 -5.72 -11.23 4.43
N LEU A 106 -5.73 -10.79 5.69
CA LEU A 106 -5.25 -11.56 6.84
C LEU A 106 -6.03 -12.85 7.02
N THR A 107 -7.36 -12.77 7.06
CA THR A 107 -8.23 -13.95 7.26
C THR A 107 -8.11 -14.94 6.10
N ILE A 108 -8.06 -14.46 4.84
CA ILE A 108 -7.84 -15.32 3.67
C ILE A 108 -6.46 -16.00 3.76
N THR A 109 -5.41 -15.25 4.10
CA THR A 109 -4.05 -15.81 4.22
C THR A 109 -3.98 -16.88 5.31
N LEU A 110 -4.59 -16.65 6.47
CA LEU A 110 -4.66 -17.65 7.54
C LEU A 110 -5.45 -18.89 7.12
N PHE A 111 -6.56 -18.71 6.40
CA PHE A 111 -7.35 -19.82 5.86
C PHE A 111 -6.51 -20.68 4.91
N LEU A 112 -5.79 -20.08 3.97
CA LEU A 112 -4.92 -20.78 3.03
C LEU A 112 -3.74 -21.47 3.73
N LYS A 113 -3.14 -20.83 4.74
CA LYS A 113 -2.05 -21.42 5.54
C LYS A 113 -2.46 -22.65 6.36
N GLN A 114 -3.75 -22.84 6.61
CA GLN A 114 -4.27 -24.07 7.25
C GLN A 114 -4.39 -25.24 6.26
N GLY A 115 -3.88 -25.12 5.03
CA GLY A 115 -4.02 -26.14 3.99
C GLY A 115 -5.40 -26.18 3.34
N LYS A 116 -6.28 -25.23 3.68
CA LYS A 116 -7.60 -25.13 3.06
C LYS A 116 -7.47 -24.46 1.71
N THR A 117 -8.17 -24.99 0.72
CA THR A 117 -8.21 -24.43 -0.62
C THR A 117 -9.52 -23.67 -0.85
N ILE A 118 -9.44 -22.66 -1.70
CA ILE A 118 -10.62 -21.95 -2.18
C ILE A 118 -11.04 -22.68 -3.46
N ALA A 119 -12.22 -23.30 -3.45
CA ALA A 119 -12.73 -24.01 -4.61
C ALA A 119 -12.95 -23.06 -5.80
N PHE A 120 -12.64 -23.52 -7.01
CA PHE A 120 -12.97 -22.79 -8.23
C PHE A 120 -14.49 -22.63 -8.32
N GLN A 121 -14.94 -21.40 -8.59
CA GLN A 121 -16.35 -21.06 -8.77
C GLN A 121 -16.51 -20.22 -10.04
N PRO A 122 -17.04 -20.79 -11.15
CA PRO A 122 -17.05 -20.14 -12.46
C PRO A 122 -17.86 -18.84 -12.45
N PHE A 123 -18.96 -18.79 -11.71
CA PHE A 123 -19.77 -17.59 -11.55
C PHE A 123 -18.94 -16.40 -11.03
N TRP A 124 -18.19 -16.60 -9.94
CA TRP A 124 -17.38 -15.53 -9.34
C TRP A 124 -16.21 -15.11 -10.24
N VAL A 125 -15.68 -16.03 -11.03
CA VAL A 125 -14.63 -15.72 -12.02
C VAL A 125 -15.18 -14.83 -13.13
N VAL A 126 -16.38 -15.14 -13.65
CA VAL A 126 -17.04 -14.30 -14.66
C VAL A 126 -17.35 -12.92 -14.08
N VAL A 127 -17.95 -12.85 -12.89
CA VAL A 127 -18.26 -11.59 -12.21
C VAL A 127 -16.99 -10.75 -12.00
N ALA A 128 -15.92 -11.35 -11.48
CA ALA A 128 -14.65 -10.65 -11.27
C ALA A 128 -14.04 -10.16 -12.59
N THR A 129 -14.06 -10.99 -13.64
CA THR A 129 -13.53 -10.63 -14.96
C THR A 129 -14.31 -9.47 -15.58
N VAL A 130 -15.63 -9.54 -15.59
CA VAL A 130 -16.51 -8.47 -16.09
C VAL A 130 -16.26 -7.17 -15.31
N TYR A 131 -16.18 -7.25 -13.99
CA TYR A 131 -15.92 -6.09 -13.15
C TYR A 131 -14.56 -5.43 -13.44
N LEU A 132 -13.50 -6.22 -13.63
CA LEU A 132 -12.17 -5.70 -13.95
C LEU A 132 -12.11 -5.11 -15.37
N LEU A 133 -12.76 -5.73 -16.35
CA LEU A 133 -12.89 -5.18 -17.70
C LEU A 133 -13.66 -3.86 -17.68
N LEU A 134 -14.77 -3.80 -16.95
CA LEU A 134 -15.53 -2.57 -16.76
C LEU A 134 -14.66 -1.49 -16.10
N SER A 135 -13.91 -1.84 -15.06
CA SER A 135 -13.01 -0.90 -14.37
C SER A 135 -11.90 -0.39 -15.29
N LEU A 136 -11.34 -1.26 -16.15
CA LEU A 136 -10.37 -0.87 -17.17
C LEU A 136 -10.98 0.12 -18.17
N LEU A 137 -12.15 -0.20 -18.72
CA LEU A 137 -12.87 0.69 -19.64
C LEU A 137 -13.23 2.02 -18.99
N TRP A 138 -13.67 1.99 -17.72
CA TRP A 138 -14.02 3.18 -16.94
C TRP A 138 -12.86 4.18 -16.88
N VAL A 139 -11.66 3.69 -16.57
CA VAL A 139 -10.45 4.51 -16.49
C VAL A 139 -9.99 4.94 -17.88
N ARG A 140 -10.00 4.05 -18.87
CA ARG A 140 -9.49 4.32 -20.23
C ARG A 140 -10.37 5.27 -21.02
N LEU A 141 -11.68 5.20 -20.82
CA LEU A 141 -12.68 6.04 -21.49
C LEU A 141 -13.10 7.26 -20.65
N ASN A 142 -12.46 7.45 -19.48
CA ASN A 142 -12.62 8.63 -18.64
C ASN A 142 -14.07 8.86 -18.14
N TRP A 143 -14.78 7.78 -17.79
CA TRP A 143 -16.22 7.80 -17.42
C TRP A 143 -16.54 8.37 -16.03
N TRP A 144 -15.65 9.16 -15.43
CA TRP A 144 -15.82 9.67 -14.06
C TRP A 144 -17.10 10.48 -13.83
N GLY A 145 -17.64 11.13 -14.87
CA GLY A 145 -18.87 11.93 -14.80
C GLY A 145 -20.17 11.19 -15.12
N VAL A 146 -20.11 9.95 -15.60
CA VAL A 146 -21.30 9.20 -16.08
C VAL A 146 -22.33 8.98 -14.97
N LEU A 147 -21.88 8.88 -13.72
CA LEU A 147 -22.72 8.68 -12.54
C LEU A 147 -22.97 9.97 -11.76
N GLY A 148 -22.62 11.14 -12.31
CA GLY A 148 -22.82 12.43 -11.65
C GLY A 148 -24.29 12.72 -11.32
N TRP A 149 -25.22 12.18 -12.11
CA TRP A 149 -26.68 12.33 -11.90
C TRP A 149 -27.20 11.57 -10.67
N LEU A 150 -26.47 10.58 -10.15
CA LEU A 150 -26.88 9.87 -8.92
C LEU A 150 -26.80 10.75 -7.68
N GLY A 151 -26.09 11.90 -7.74
CA GLY A 151 -25.99 12.84 -6.61
C GLY A 151 -25.32 12.25 -5.36
N TRP A 152 -24.66 11.10 -5.49
CA TRP A 152 -24.06 10.39 -4.37
C TRP A 152 -22.75 11.05 -3.93
N THR A 153 -22.82 11.78 -2.82
CA THR A 153 -21.69 12.51 -2.23
C THR A 153 -20.81 11.65 -1.32
N SER A 154 -21.28 10.48 -0.89
CA SER A 154 -20.56 9.61 0.04
C SER A 154 -19.17 9.20 -0.50
N PRO A 155 -18.09 9.36 0.29
CA PRO A 155 -16.76 8.90 -0.08
C PRO A 155 -16.67 7.40 -0.37
N LEU A 156 -17.57 6.60 0.19
CA LEU A 156 -17.65 5.17 -0.11
C LEU A 156 -17.96 4.90 -1.58
N ILE A 157 -18.64 5.81 -2.25
CA ILE A 157 -19.10 5.59 -3.62
C ILE A 157 -18.26 6.41 -4.61
N ASN A 158 -17.82 7.61 -4.20
CA ASN A 158 -17.17 8.58 -5.07
C ASN A 158 -15.65 8.35 -5.29
N PHE A 159 -15.23 7.18 -5.75
CA PHE A 159 -13.82 6.83 -6.06
C PHE A 159 -12.76 7.35 -5.05
N ASN A 160 -13.14 7.61 -3.81
CA ASN A 160 -12.30 8.28 -2.84
C ASN A 160 -11.19 7.34 -2.37
N LYS A 161 -9.95 7.82 -2.38
CA LYS A 161 -8.79 7.04 -1.96
C LYS A 161 -8.67 6.97 -0.43
N THR A 162 -8.96 8.08 0.26
CA THR A 162 -8.87 8.18 1.72
C THR A 162 -9.71 7.12 2.42
N PHE A 163 -10.98 6.96 2.01
CA PHE A 163 -11.93 6.05 2.65
C PHE A 163 -12.02 4.67 2.04
N LEU A 164 -11.08 4.30 1.15
CA LEU A 164 -11.12 3.04 0.41
C LEU A 164 -12.51 2.83 -0.23
N SER A 165 -12.86 3.68 -1.20
CA SER A 165 -14.18 3.60 -1.84
C SER A 165 -14.52 2.18 -2.30
N LEU A 166 -15.80 1.81 -2.23
CA LEU A 166 -16.33 0.51 -2.62
C LEU A 166 -15.88 0.07 -4.03
N PRO A 167 -15.85 0.93 -5.06
CA PRO A 167 -15.31 0.52 -6.36
C PRO A 167 -13.84 0.04 -6.31
N ARG A 168 -13.00 0.66 -5.47
CA ARG A 168 -11.60 0.23 -5.26
C ARG A 168 -11.53 -1.07 -4.49
N LEU A 169 -12.34 -1.21 -3.43
CA LEU A 169 -12.39 -2.44 -2.63
C LEU A 169 -12.81 -3.62 -3.50
N LEU A 170 -13.91 -3.48 -4.25
CA LEU A 170 -14.38 -4.50 -5.18
C LEU A 170 -13.36 -4.81 -6.26
N HIS A 171 -12.62 -3.82 -6.76
CA HIS A 171 -11.55 -4.04 -7.72
C HIS A 171 -10.43 -4.93 -7.15
N ILE A 172 -9.96 -4.64 -5.95
CA ILE A 172 -8.89 -5.42 -5.31
C ILE A 172 -9.39 -6.84 -5.00
N ILE A 173 -10.62 -6.99 -4.55
CA ILE A 173 -11.25 -8.29 -4.29
C ILE A 173 -11.39 -9.08 -5.60
N ALA A 174 -11.89 -8.47 -6.67
CA ALA A 174 -12.04 -9.11 -7.98
C ALA A 174 -10.70 -9.59 -8.54
N LEU A 175 -9.66 -8.73 -8.48
CA LEU A 175 -8.31 -9.09 -8.91
C LEU A 175 -7.76 -10.27 -8.09
N SER A 176 -7.87 -10.21 -6.78
CA SER A 176 -7.40 -11.28 -5.89
C SER A 176 -8.17 -12.57 -6.12
N ALA A 177 -9.48 -12.49 -6.35
CA ALA A 177 -10.33 -13.63 -6.66
C ALA A 177 -9.89 -14.33 -7.95
N LEU A 178 -9.55 -13.60 -9.02
CA LEU A 178 -9.05 -14.22 -10.24
C LEU A 178 -7.72 -14.96 -10.03
N ILE A 179 -6.80 -14.35 -9.26
CA ILE A 179 -5.51 -14.99 -8.92
C ILE A 179 -5.73 -16.27 -8.11
N LEU A 180 -6.69 -16.27 -7.17
CA LEU A 180 -6.97 -17.41 -6.29
C LEU A 180 -7.78 -18.52 -6.99
N PHE A 181 -8.74 -18.17 -7.83
CA PHE A 181 -9.62 -19.13 -8.48
C PHE A 181 -8.98 -19.77 -9.72
N LEU A 182 -8.07 -19.09 -10.42
CA LEU A 182 -7.46 -19.61 -11.66
C LEU A 182 -6.09 -20.25 -11.37
N PRO A 183 -5.96 -21.59 -11.32
CA PRO A 183 -4.69 -22.24 -10.95
C PRO A 183 -3.58 -21.94 -11.96
N ARG A 184 -3.91 -21.76 -13.24
CA ARG A 184 -2.95 -21.37 -14.28
C ARG A 184 -2.35 -19.99 -13.98
N LEU A 185 -3.18 -19.04 -13.60
CA LEU A 185 -2.76 -17.68 -13.27
C LEU A 185 -1.91 -17.67 -11.99
N HIS A 186 -2.37 -18.40 -10.97
CA HIS A 186 -1.59 -18.61 -9.74
C HIS A 186 -0.20 -19.18 -10.03
N ASN A 187 -0.11 -20.26 -10.81
CA ASN A 187 1.14 -20.92 -11.13
C ASN A 187 2.09 -20.02 -11.94
N TRP A 188 1.57 -19.17 -12.82
CA TRP A 188 2.38 -18.20 -13.57
C TRP A 188 3.03 -17.14 -12.66
N PHE A 189 2.32 -16.72 -11.61
CA PHE A 189 2.85 -15.75 -10.65
C PHE A 189 3.59 -16.39 -9.46
N HIS A 190 3.50 -17.71 -9.32
CA HIS A 190 4.19 -18.45 -8.27
C HIS A 190 5.68 -18.59 -8.60
N VAL A 191 6.46 -17.55 -8.27
CA VAL A 191 7.91 -17.52 -8.45
C VAL A 191 8.63 -18.08 -7.22
N SER A 192 9.83 -18.64 -7.45
CA SER A 192 10.71 -19.11 -6.35
C SER A 192 11.02 -17.97 -5.37
N GLU A 193 11.21 -18.30 -4.09
CA GLU A 193 11.69 -17.34 -3.08
C GLU A 193 13.04 -16.69 -3.45
N LYS A 194 13.84 -17.35 -4.31
CA LYS A 194 15.11 -16.83 -4.82
C LYS A 194 14.95 -15.88 -6.01
N ASN A 195 13.74 -15.72 -6.55
CA ASN A 195 13.48 -14.82 -7.67
C ASN A 195 13.79 -13.36 -7.25
N PRO A 196 14.47 -12.56 -8.08
CA PRO A 196 14.80 -11.17 -7.75
C PRO A 196 13.59 -10.34 -7.30
N LEU A 197 12.43 -10.51 -7.95
CA LEU A 197 11.20 -9.79 -7.60
C LEU A 197 10.63 -10.24 -6.27
N ALA A 198 10.74 -11.54 -5.94
CA ALA A 198 10.33 -12.07 -4.64
C ALA A 198 11.21 -11.52 -3.51
N ILE A 199 12.53 -11.46 -3.72
CA ILE A 199 13.49 -10.89 -2.76
C ILE A 199 13.21 -9.39 -2.54
N LEU A 200 12.97 -8.64 -3.62
CA LEU A 200 12.61 -7.22 -3.55
C LEU A 200 11.35 -7.00 -2.69
N GLY A 201 10.29 -7.78 -2.93
CA GLY A 201 9.04 -7.68 -2.16
C GLY A 201 9.14 -8.13 -0.70
N LYS A 202 9.96 -9.15 -0.41
CA LYS A 202 10.22 -9.69 0.94
C LYS A 202 10.83 -8.64 1.87
N HIS A 203 11.62 -7.73 1.33
CA HIS A 203 12.26 -6.61 2.05
C HIS A 203 11.68 -5.26 1.65
N SER A 204 10.38 -5.21 1.41
CA SER A 204 9.66 -4.02 0.92
C SER A 204 9.88 -2.77 1.76
N LEU A 205 9.94 -2.86 3.10
CA LEU A 205 10.14 -1.68 3.96
C LEU A 205 11.53 -1.03 3.79
N PRO A 206 12.67 -1.75 3.96
CA PRO A 206 13.99 -1.19 3.65
C PRO A 206 14.12 -0.63 2.22
N VAL A 207 13.59 -1.37 1.24
CA VAL A 207 13.61 -0.97 -0.18
C VAL A 207 12.79 0.31 -0.38
N PHE A 208 11.62 0.42 0.24
CA PHE A 208 10.77 1.60 0.17
C PHE A 208 11.43 2.82 0.82
N VAL A 209 11.94 2.69 2.05
CA VAL A 209 12.56 3.81 2.78
C VAL A 209 13.78 4.34 2.02
N THR A 210 14.68 3.45 1.60
CA THR A 210 15.85 3.84 0.80
C THR A 210 15.43 4.42 -0.54
N GLY A 211 14.47 3.81 -1.22
CA GLY A 211 13.91 4.28 -2.49
C GLY A 211 13.33 5.70 -2.39
N THR A 212 12.56 6.01 -1.33
CA THR A 212 12.01 7.35 -1.14
C THR A 212 13.10 8.39 -0.89
N VAL A 213 14.12 8.06 -0.08
CA VAL A 213 15.26 8.97 0.16
C VAL A 213 16.00 9.25 -1.14
N PHE A 214 16.33 8.21 -1.91
CA PHE A 214 16.99 8.38 -3.22
C PHE A 214 16.10 9.09 -4.25
N ALA A 215 14.78 8.90 -4.21
CA ALA A 215 13.85 9.63 -5.07
C ALA A 215 13.84 11.13 -4.74
N MET A 216 13.93 11.51 -3.45
CA MET A 216 14.06 12.92 -3.06
C MET A 216 15.40 13.51 -3.54
N PHE A 217 16.51 12.78 -3.39
CA PHE A 217 17.80 13.19 -3.96
C PHE A 217 17.74 13.32 -5.49
N GLY A 218 17.13 12.36 -6.18
CA GLY A 218 16.95 12.38 -7.63
C GLY A 218 16.13 13.57 -8.11
N GLN A 219 15.08 13.96 -7.37
CA GLN A 219 14.31 15.17 -7.67
C GLN A 219 15.18 16.42 -7.59
N VAL A 220 16.04 16.55 -6.57
CA VAL A 220 16.99 17.66 -6.46
C VAL A 220 17.98 17.64 -7.61
N LEU A 221 18.59 16.49 -7.92
CA LEU A 221 19.52 16.36 -9.06
C LEU A 221 18.87 16.78 -10.38
N LYS A 222 17.61 16.39 -10.62
CA LYS A 222 16.85 16.75 -11.82
C LYS A 222 16.59 18.26 -11.94
N THR A 223 16.69 19.03 -10.86
CA THR A 223 16.58 20.50 -10.96
C THR A 223 17.84 21.17 -11.51
N ILE A 224 18.99 20.49 -11.38
CA ILE A 224 20.32 20.99 -11.72
C ILE A 224 20.79 20.37 -13.04
N MET A 225 20.51 19.08 -13.26
CA MET A 225 20.86 18.37 -14.49
C MET A 225 19.99 18.83 -15.67
N THR A 226 20.60 18.93 -16.85
CA THR A 226 19.87 19.06 -18.11
C THR A 226 19.11 17.78 -18.39
N GLY A 227 17.80 17.89 -18.61
CA GLY A 227 16.92 16.75 -18.89
C GLY A 227 17.20 16.16 -20.27
N THR A 228 18.12 15.21 -20.34
CA THR A 228 18.43 14.43 -21.55
C THR A 228 17.97 12.99 -21.36
N PHE A 229 17.70 12.29 -22.46
CA PHE A 229 17.32 10.88 -22.42
C PHE A 229 18.36 10.03 -21.66
N PHE A 230 19.65 10.31 -21.85
CA PHE A 230 20.74 9.60 -21.18
C PHE A 230 20.79 9.87 -19.68
N SER A 231 20.69 11.14 -19.26
CA SER A 231 20.69 11.50 -17.83
C SER A 231 19.50 10.88 -17.09
N ASP A 232 18.32 10.92 -17.71
CA ASP A 232 17.09 10.41 -17.10
C ASP A 232 17.12 8.87 -17.03
N SER A 233 17.61 8.21 -18.09
CA SER A 233 17.80 6.75 -18.12
C SER A 233 18.81 6.30 -17.06
N PHE A 234 19.94 6.99 -16.93
CA PHE A 234 20.96 6.67 -15.93
C PHE A 234 20.43 6.83 -14.49
N LEU A 235 19.66 7.89 -14.22
CA LEU A 235 19.02 8.11 -12.93
C LEU A 235 18.03 6.99 -12.59
N ILE A 236 17.22 6.55 -13.56
CA ILE A 236 16.26 5.45 -13.37
C ILE A 236 16.98 4.12 -13.13
N ILE A 237 17.95 3.78 -13.99
CA ILE A 237 18.70 2.52 -13.89
C ILE A 237 19.45 2.44 -12.56
N SER A 238 20.12 3.52 -12.15
CA SER A 238 20.82 3.58 -10.86
C SER A 238 19.85 3.43 -9.68
N GLY A 239 18.69 4.07 -9.72
CA GLY A 239 17.64 3.90 -8.72
C GLY A 239 17.14 2.46 -8.59
N ILE A 240 16.87 1.80 -9.72
CA ILE A 240 16.46 0.39 -9.74
C ILE A 240 17.59 -0.51 -9.20
N ALA A 241 18.83 -0.31 -9.66
CA ALA A 241 19.98 -1.09 -9.22
C ALA A 241 20.21 -0.96 -7.70
N LEU A 242 20.07 0.25 -7.14
CA LEU A 242 20.16 0.49 -5.71
C LEU A 242 19.06 -0.25 -4.94
N GLN A 243 17.81 -0.21 -5.41
CA GLN A 243 16.69 -0.93 -4.78
C GLN A 243 16.95 -2.44 -4.71
N PHE A 244 17.42 -3.04 -5.81
CA PHE A 244 17.82 -4.45 -5.81
C PHE A 244 19.02 -4.70 -4.89
N GLY A 245 20.03 -3.83 -4.91
CA GLY A 245 21.21 -3.93 -4.04
C GLY A 245 20.84 -3.97 -2.55
N VAL A 246 19.93 -3.09 -2.11
CA VAL A 246 19.39 -3.08 -0.74
C VAL A 246 18.65 -4.37 -0.43
N ALA A 247 17.78 -4.84 -1.34
CA ALA A 247 17.03 -6.08 -1.14
C ALA A 247 17.94 -7.31 -0.97
N TYR A 248 18.97 -7.44 -1.82
CA TYR A 248 19.93 -8.53 -1.74
C TYR A 248 20.83 -8.45 -0.50
N TYR A 249 21.20 -7.23 -0.08
CA TYR A 249 21.92 -7.01 1.17
C TYR A 249 21.11 -7.49 2.38
N CYS A 250 19.83 -7.12 2.46
CA CYS A 250 18.92 -7.55 3.53
C CYS A 250 18.72 -9.08 3.52
N GLU A 251 18.56 -9.69 2.34
CA GLU A 251 18.41 -11.14 2.22
C GLU A 251 19.65 -11.89 2.70
N LYS A 252 20.85 -11.43 2.32
CA LYS A 252 22.13 -12.02 2.79
C LYS A 252 22.27 -11.91 4.31
N ARG A 253 21.91 -10.78 4.91
CA ARG A 253 21.95 -10.60 6.37
C ARG A 253 21.00 -11.56 7.08
N ARG A 254 19.78 -11.72 6.57
CA ARG A 254 18.78 -12.65 7.11
C ARG A 254 19.26 -14.10 7.04
N SER A 255 19.86 -14.53 5.92
CA SER A 255 20.37 -15.90 5.79
C SER A 255 21.50 -16.20 6.77
N LEU A 256 22.40 -15.24 7.02
CA LEU A 256 23.48 -15.37 8.00
C LEU A 256 22.95 -15.49 9.43
N GLN A 257 21.95 -14.69 9.81
CA GLN A 257 21.31 -14.77 11.13
C GLN A 257 20.64 -16.13 11.35
N GLN A 258 19.89 -16.63 10.36
CA GLN A 258 19.26 -17.95 10.46
C GLN A 258 20.28 -19.08 10.60
N PHE A 259 21.43 -18.99 9.91
CA PHE A 259 22.51 -19.96 10.05
C PHE A 259 23.14 -19.94 11.45
N SER A 260 23.40 -18.75 11.99
CA SER A 260 23.94 -18.58 13.35
C SER A 260 23.00 -19.13 14.43
N SER A 261 21.70 -18.81 14.37
CA SER A 261 20.70 -19.33 15.33
C SER A 261 20.56 -20.84 15.28
N ARG A 262 20.63 -21.46 14.09
CA ARG A 262 20.60 -22.92 13.96
C ARG A 262 21.84 -23.61 14.54
N LYS A 263 23.01 -22.95 14.51
CA LYS A 263 24.24 -23.47 15.10
C LYS A 263 24.18 -23.44 16.63
N LEU A 264 23.61 -22.39 17.22
CA LEU A 264 23.43 -22.25 18.67
C LEU A 264 22.45 -23.29 19.27
N ILE A 265 21.42 -23.71 18.53
CA ILE A 265 20.44 -24.72 18.99
C ILE A 265 21.01 -26.15 18.94
N ARG A 266 22.12 -26.37 18.22
CA ARG A 266 22.77 -27.69 18.07
C ARG A 266 23.92 -27.92 19.07
N LEU A 267 24.26 -26.94 19.89
CA LEU A 267 25.22 -27.02 20.99
C LEU A 267 24.46 -27.17 22.31
#